data_AF-A0A430UNJ1-F1
#
_entry.id   AF-A0A430UNJ1-F1
#
_cell.length_a   1.000
_cell.length_b   1.000
_cell.length_c   1.000
_cell.angle_alpha   90.00
_cell.angle_beta   90.00
_cell.angle_gamma   90.00
#
_symmetry.space_group_name_H-M   'P 1'
#
loop_
_entity.id
_entity.type
_entity.pdbx_description
1 polymer ?
#
loop_
_entity_poly.entity_id
_entity_poly.type
_entity_poly.pdbx_seq_one_letter_code
_entity_poly.pdbx_strand_id
1 'polypeptide(L)'
;MGIGAGRGENRVEEAAKTATHSPLLERSIEGAKRLLLNVVGSEDLSLMEAAEVVERVREATGNEDVDILYGVTYDERAQDELRVILIAAGFGESTVVPKPLRPVDFPTHADPYNFDIPAFIRYGDADYPPRKGN
;
A
#
# COMPACT_ATOMS: atom_id res chain seq x y z
N MET A 1 -2.80 -10.05 -5.62
CA MET A 1 -3.53 -9.73 -4.35
C MET A 1 -3.97 -11.04 -3.74
N GLY A 2 -3.91 -11.20 -2.42
CA GLY A 2 -4.29 -12.46 -1.75
C GLY A 2 -5.51 -12.28 -0.85
N ILE A 3 -6.43 -13.24 -0.88
CA ILE A 3 -7.58 -13.29 0.04
C ILE A 3 -7.67 -14.69 0.62
N GLY A 4 -7.85 -14.77 1.94
CA GLY A 4 -8.00 -16.00 2.69
C GLY A 4 -9.08 -15.90 3.75
N ALA A 5 -9.56 -17.05 4.19
CA ALA A 5 -10.56 -17.18 5.24
C ALA A 5 -10.30 -18.44 6.08
N GLY A 6 -10.69 -18.42 7.34
CA GLY A 6 -10.60 -19.55 8.25
C GLY A 6 -11.71 -19.49 9.30
N ARG A 7 -12.04 -20.63 9.89
CA ARG A 7 -13.09 -20.78 10.93
C ARG A 7 -12.64 -21.67 12.08
N GLY A 8 -13.30 -21.51 13.23
CA GLY A 8 -13.02 -22.30 14.43
C GLY A 8 -11.64 -22.03 15.04
N GLU A 9 -11.07 -23.03 15.73
CA GLU A 9 -9.83 -22.89 16.51
C GLU A 9 -8.60 -22.61 15.64
N ASN A 10 -8.59 -23.08 14.39
CA ASN A 10 -7.48 -22.90 13.46
C ASN A 10 -7.70 -21.74 12.48
N ARG A 11 -8.67 -20.86 12.74
CA ARG A 11 -9.05 -19.79 11.81
C ARG A 11 -7.90 -18.88 11.40
N VAL A 12 -6.95 -18.63 12.30
CA VAL A 12 -5.75 -17.83 12.06
C VAL A 12 -4.82 -18.50 11.03
N GLU A 13 -4.45 -19.76 11.30
CA GLU A 13 -3.60 -20.57 10.43
C GLU A 13 -4.21 -20.70 9.03
N GLU A 14 -5.50 -21.07 8.97
CA GLU A 14 -6.20 -21.30 7.72
C GLU A 14 -6.34 -20.01 6.90
N ALA A 15 -6.73 -18.90 7.54
CA ALA A 15 -6.90 -17.63 6.84
C ALA A 15 -5.57 -17.08 6.32
N ALA A 16 -4.50 -17.14 7.10
CA ALA A 16 -3.17 -16.74 6.66
C ALA A 16 -2.71 -17.62 5.49
N LYS A 17 -2.79 -18.94 5.63
CA LYS A 17 -2.35 -19.89 4.60
C LYS A 17 -3.12 -19.72 3.28
N THR A 18 -4.45 -19.60 3.36
CA THR A 18 -5.27 -19.40 2.16
C THR A 18 -5.03 -18.04 1.51
N ALA A 19 -4.74 -16.99 2.29
CA ALA A 19 -4.41 -15.67 1.76
C ALA A 19 -3.07 -15.67 1.02
N THR A 20 -2.04 -16.32 1.55
CA THR A 20 -0.70 -16.40 0.94
C THR A 20 -0.64 -17.33 -0.28
N HIS A 21 -1.57 -18.28 -0.39
CA HIS A 21 -1.70 -19.21 -1.52
C HIS A 21 -2.89 -18.90 -2.44
N SER A 22 -3.46 -17.70 -2.31
CA SER A 22 -4.67 -17.32 -3.03
C SER A 22 -4.44 -17.33 -4.55
N PRO A 23 -5.38 -17.83 -5.37
CA PRO A 23 -5.24 -17.87 -6.83
C PRO A 23 -5.25 -16.47 -7.49
N LEU A 24 -5.61 -15.43 -6.74
CA LEU A 24 -5.53 -14.02 -7.16
C LEU A 24 -4.10 -13.45 -7.09
N LEU A 25 -3.16 -14.23 -6.57
CA LEU A 25 -1.74 -13.92 -6.59
C LEU A 25 -1.15 -14.39 -7.92
N GLU A 26 -0.78 -13.44 -8.78
CA GLU A 26 -0.07 -13.73 -10.03
C GLU A 26 1.33 -14.33 -9.79
N ARG A 27 1.89 -14.08 -8.60
CA ARG A 27 3.20 -14.55 -8.13
C ARG A 27 3.13 -14.82 -6.62
N SER A 28 4.01 -15.70 -6.13
CA SER A 28 4.20 -15.90 -4.69
C SER A 28 4.48 -14.56 -3.99
N ILE A 29 4.09 -14.45 -2.72
CA ILE A 29 4.40 -13.28 -1.88
C ILE A 29 5.87 -13.24 -1.43
N GLU A 30 6.63 -14.29 -1.75
CA GLU A 30 8.07 -14.36 -1.53
C GLU A 30 8.82 -13.16 -2.16
N GLY A 31 9.69 -12.53 -1.39
CA GLY A 31 10.49 -11.39 -1.84
C GLY A 31 9.73 -10.07 -1.93
N ALA A 32 8.51 -9.99 -1.39
CA ALA A 32 7.84 -8.72 -1.18
C ALA A 32 8.63 -7.84 -0.19
N LYS A 33 8.75 -6.54 -0.49
CA LYS A 33 9.36 -5.55 0.42
C LYS A 33 8.31 -4.80 1.22
N ARG A 34 7.07 -4.76 0.74
CA ARG A 34 5.96 -4.08 1.40
C ARG A 34 4.69 -4.91 1.33
N LEU A 35 3.95 -4.93 2.42
CA LEU A 35 2.65 -5.57 2.55
C LEU A 35 1.62 -4.59 3.09
N LEU A 36 0.44 -4.59 2.49
CA LEU A 36 -0.77 -4.01 3.06
C LEU A 36 -1.71 -5.15 3.41
N LEU A 37 -2.03 -5.31 4.69
CA LEU A 37 -2.83 -6.39 5.24
C LEU A 37 -4.09 -5.83 5.92
N ASN A 38 -5.21 -6.50 5.78
CA ASN A 38 -6.40 -6.25 6.59
C ASN A 38 -6.94 -7.56 7.14
N VAL A 39 -7.13 -7.61 8.45
CA VAL A 39 -7.76 -8.74 9.15
C VAL A 39 -9.19 -8.32 9.50
N VAL A 40 -10.15 -9.11 9.06
CA VAL A 40 -11.57 -8.90 9.31
C VAL A 40 -12.08 -10.05 10.16
N GLY A 41 -12.72 -9.74 11.27
CA GLY A 41 -13.35 -10.73 12.15
C GLY A 41 -14.57 -10.14 12.85
N SER A 42 -15.24 -10.95 13.65
CA SER A 42 -16.34 -10.48 14.49
C SER A 42 -15.80 -9.82 15.76
N GLU A 43 -16.67 -9.43 16.70
CA GLU A 43 -16.27 -8.83 17.98
C GLU A 43 -15.38 -9.74 18.84
N ASP A 44 -15.30 -11.03 18.51
CA ASP A 44 -14.46 -12.02 19.15
C ASP A 44 -13.01 -12.02 18.62
N LEU A 45 -12.69 -11.22 17.60
CA LEU A 45 -11.34 -11.10 17.07
C LEU A 45 -10.42 -10.41 18.08
N SER A 46 -9.47 -11.17 18.61
CA SER A 46 -8.47 -10.63 19.51
C SER A 46 -7.32 -9.97 18.77
N LEU A 47 -6.68 -8.98 19.43
CA LEU A 47 -5.46 -8.37 18.92
C LEU A 47 -4.33 -9.41 18.72
N MET A 48 -4.31 -10.45 19.56
CA MET A 48 -3.30 -11.50 19.52
C MET A 48 -3.44 -12.37 18.26
N GLU A 49 -4.67 -12.71 17.88
CA GLU A 49 -4.94 -13.41 16.61
C GLU A 49 -4.57 -12.56 15.41
N ALA A 50 -4.91 -11.27 15.41
CA ALA A 50 -4.52 -10.37 14.33
C ALA A 50 -2.98 -10.27 14.19
N ALA A 51 -2.26 -10.18 15.31
CA ALA A 51 -0.80 -10.20 15.32
C ALA A 51 -0.23 -11.53 14.82
N GLU A 52 -0.83 -12.66 15.18
CA GLU A 52 -0.40 -13.98 14.70
C GLU A 52 -0.59 -14.12 13.18
N VAL A 53 -1.69 -13.61 12.62
CA VAL A 53 -1.86 -13.53 11.15
C VAL A 53 -0.72 -12.75 10.51
N VAL A 54 -0.35 -11.60 11.08
CA VAL A 54 0.72 -10.75 10.56
C VAL A 54 2.05 -11.51 10.54
N GLU A 55 2.41 -12.18 11.63
CA GLU A 55 3.67 -12.94 11.71
C GLU A 55 3.70 -14.10 10.71
N ARG A 56 2.60 -14.85 10.57
CA ARG A 56 2.52 -15.95 9.59
C ARG A 56 2.66 -15.46 8.15
N VAL A 57 2.04 -14.33 7.82
CA VAL A 57 2.18 -13.72 6.49
C VAL A 57 3.60 -13.21 6.28
N ARG A 58 4.24 -12.64 7.31
CA ARG A 58 5.64 -12.19 7.28
C ARG A 58 6.59 -13.34 6.99
N GLU A 59 6.47 -14.45 7.71
CA GLU A 59 7.29 -15.67 7.51
C GLU A 59 7.18 -16.17 6.06
N ALA A 60 5.96 -16.18 5.51
CA ALA A 60 5.72 -16.60 4.13
C ALA A 60 6.35 -15.68 3.06
N THR A 61 6.79 -14.46 3.41
CA THR A 61 7.54 -13.61 2.47
C THR A 61 9.00 -14.05 2.29
N GLY A 62 9.56 -14.81 3.24
CA GLY A 62 10.99 -15.14 3.28
C GLY A 62 11.92 -13.93 3.43
N ASN A 63 11.39 -12.75 3.80
CA ASN A 63 12.15 -11.52 3.99
C ASN A 63 11.88 -10.95 5.40
N GLU A 64 12.90 -10.94 6.26
CA GLU A 64 12.79 -10.40 7.61
C GLU A 64 12.58 -8.88 7.64
N ASP A 65 13.02 -8.15 6.60
CA ASP A 65 12.97 -6.68 6.49
C ASP A 65 11.76 -6.18 5.67
N VAL A 66 10.63 -6.89 5.71
CA VAL A 66 9.40 -6.48 5.03
C VAL A 66 8.64 -5.41 5.82
N ASP A 67 8.29 -4.30 5.17
CA ASP A 67 7.43 -3.26 5.75
C ASP A 67 5.96 -3.72 5.69
N ILE A 68 5.32 -3.93 6.84
CA ILE A 68 3.91 -4.34 6.90
C ILE A 68 3.06 -3.23 7.48
N LEU A 69 2.10 -2.75 6.69
CA LEU A 69 0.98 -1.95 7.17
C LEU A 69 -0.22 -2.89 7.33
N TYR A 70 -0.70 -3.06 8.56
CA TYR A 70 -1.87 -3.89 8.82
C TYR A 70 -3.00 -3.11 9.49
N GLY A 71 -4.23 -3.49 9.14
CA GLY A 71 -5.46 -3.01 9.75
C GLY A 71 -6.26 -4.16 10.35
N VAL A 72 -7.10 -3.83 11.32
CA VAL A 72 -8.10 -4.72 11.91
C VAL A 72 -9.46 -4.08 11.70
N THR A 73 -10.40 -4.85 11.15
CA THR A 73 -11.77 -4.43 10.88
C THR A 73 -12.74 -5.38 11.58
N TYR A 74 -13.69 -4.82 12.31
CA TYR A 74 -14.77 -5.59 12.92
C TYR A 74 -15.99 -5.62 12.00
N ASP A 75 -16.51 -6.81 11.72
CA ASP A 75 -17.72 -7.05 10.91
C ASP A 75 -18.58 -8.11 11.62
N GLU A 76 -19.74 -7.71 12.15
CA GLU A 76 -20.71 -8.60 12.82
C GLU A 76 -21.15 -9.78 11.93
N ARG A 77 -21.07 -9.61 10.60
CA ARG A 77 -21.42 -10.66 9.64
C ARG A 77 -20.36 -11.74 9.53
N ALA A 78 -19.15 -11.51 10.06
CA ALA A 78 -18.08 -12.48 10.04
C ALA A 78 -18.36 -13.67 10.98
N GLN A 79 -19.14 -13.48 12.05
CA GLN A 79 -19.48 -14.51 13.03
C GLN A 79 -18.23 -15.23 13.58
N ASP A 80 -17.96 -16.48 13.20
CA ASP A 80 -16.76 -17.23 13.62
C ASP A 80 -15.60 -17.16 12.60
N GLU A 81 -15.83 -16.50 11.47
CA GLU A 81 -14.94 -16.45 10.33
C GLU A 81 -13.94 -15.31 10.45
N LEU A 82 -12.66 -15.65 10.26
CA LEU A 82 -11.58 -14.69 10.14
C LEU A 82 -11.19 -14.58 8.68
N ARG A 83 -11.28 -13.38 8.11
CA ARG A 83 -10.93 -13.08 6.72
C ARG A 83 -9.67 -12.23 6.67
N VAL A 84 -8.76 -12.58 5.76
CA VAL A 84 -7.49 -11.90 5.58
C VAL A 84 -7.39 -11.43 4.14
N ILE A 85 -7.13 -10.14 3.96
CA ILE A 85 -6.91 -9.54 2.64
C ILE A 85 -5.51 -8.96 2.66
N LEU A 86 -4.67 -9.36 1.71
CA LEU A 86 -3.31 -8.86 1.59
C LEU A 86 -3.00 -8.36 0.18
N ILE A 87 -2.20 -7.31 0.13
CA ILE A 87 -1.63 -6.75 -1.09
C ILE A 87 -0.12 -6.72 -0.88
N ALA A 88 0.59 -7.50 -1.69
CA ALA A 88 2.04 -7.54 -1.69
C ALA A 88 2.61 -6.65 -2.81
N ALA A 89 3.66 -5.91 -2.50
CA ALA A 89 4.30 -4.96 -3.40
C ALA A 89 5.82 -4.90 -3.18
N GLY A 90 6.52 -4.23 -4.10
CA GLY A 90 7.98 -4.10 -4.04
C GLY A 90 8.74 -5.38 -4.39
N PHE A 91 8.13 -6.25 -5.21
CA PHE A 91 8.78 -7.42 -5.78
C PHE A 91 9.87 -7.00 -6.77
N GLY A 92 11.13 -7.15 -6.38
CA GLY A 92 12.28 -6.75 -7.20
C GLY A 92 12.43 -5.24 -7.39
N GLU A 93 13.61 -4.83 -7.87
CA GLU A 93 13.81 -3.48 -8.36
C GLU A 93 13.18 -3.38 -9.75
N SER A 94 11.89 -3.03 -9.84
CA SER A 94 11.56 -2.13 -10.93
C SER A 94 12.29 -0.84 -10.58
N THR A 95 13.45 -0.62 -11.18
CA THR A 95 14.05 0.70 -11.27
C THR A 95 13.04 1.55 -12.01
N VAL A 96 12.01 2.03 -11.29
CA VAL A 96 11.32 3.25 -11.64
C VAL A 96 12.41 4.28 -11.44
N VAL A 97 13.24 4.46 -12.46
CA VAL A 97 14.19 5.55 -12.53
C VAL A 97 13.30 6.76 -12.29
N PRO A 98 13.42 7.44 -11.13
CA PRO A 98 12.59 8.61 -10.87
C PRO A 98 12.87 9.51 -12.06
N LYS A 99 11.85 9.74 -12.88
CA LYS A 99 12.01 10.58 -14.07
C LYS A 99 12.59 11.87 -13.53
N PRO A 100 13.83 12.26 -13.90
CA PRO A 100 14.43 13.45 -13.34
C PRO A 100 13.41 14.57 -13.52
N LEU A 101 13.09 15.26 -12.43
CA LEU A 101 12.18 16.39 -12.49
C LEU A 101 12.77 17.32 -13.54
N ARG A 102 12.09 17.43 -14.69
CA ARG A 102 12.54 18.35 -15.73
C ARG A 102 12.55 19.73 -15.10
N PRO A 103 13.65 20.49 -15.21
CA PRO A 103 13.66 21.88 -14.78
C PRO A 103 12.43 22.58 -15.36
N VAL A 104 11.70 23.26 -14.49
CA VAL A 104 10.59 24.12 -14.91
C VAL A 104 11.23 25.44 -15.27
N ASP A 105 11.09 25.87 -16.52
CA ASP A 105 11.61 27.16 -16.97
C ASP A 105 10.70 28.26 -16.41
N PHE A 106 11.16 28.93 -15.36
CA PHE A 106 10.46 30.09 -14.83
C PHE A 106 10.81 31.32 -15.69
N PRO A 107 9.82 32.12 -16.12
CA PRO A 107 10.09 33.33 -16.88
C PRO A 107 10.87 34.34 -16.03
N THR A 108 11.84 35.00 -16.64
CA THR A 108 12.80 35.91 -16.01
C THR A 108 12.22 37.25 -15.56
N HIS A 109 10.97 37.56 -15.94
CA HIS A 109 10.34 38.87 -15.73
C HIS A 109 9.19 38.87 -14.71
N ALA A 110 8.92 37.73 -14.06
CA ALA A 110 7.94 37.68 -12.99
C ALA A 110 8.60 38.08 -11.66
N ASP A 111 8.01 39.05 -10.94
CA ASP A 111 8.43 39.38 -9.58
C ASP A 111 8.09 38.18 -8.66
N PRO A 112 9.08 37.37 -8.25
CA PRO A 112 8.83 36.11 -7.56
C PRO A 112 8.37 36.33 -6.11
N TYR A 113 8.45 37.56 -5.60
CA TYR A 113 8.17 37.89 -4.20
C TYR A 113 6.79 38.52 -3.97
N ASN A 114 6.03 38.81 -5.03
CA ASN A 114 4.66 39.29 -4.92
C ASN A 114 3.66 38.12 -4.90
N PHE A 115 3.42 37.56 -3.72
CA PHE A 115 2.51 36.42 -3.51
C PHE A 115 1.04 36.81 -3.37
N ASP A 116 0.74 38.12 -3.25
CA ASP A 116 -0.62 38.65 -3.17
C ASP A 116 -1.37 38.55 -4.51
N ILE A 117 -0.63 38.37 -5.62
CA ILE A 117 -1.18 38.17 -6.96
C ILE A 117 -1.20 36.67 -7.28
N PRO A 118 -2.36 36.10 -7.66
CA PRO A 118 -2.46 34.71 -8.10
C PRO A 118 -1.46 34.36 -9.20
N ALA A 119 -0.89 33.16 -9.15
CA ALA A 119 0.20 32.74 -10.03
C ALA A 119 -0.12 32.91 -11.53
N PHE A 120 -1.35 32.65 -11.97
CA PHE A 120 -1.76 32.80 -13.37
C PHE A 120 -1.71 34.25 -13.87
N ILE A 121 -1.93 35.24 -13.00
CA ILE A 121 -1.83 36.66 -13.35
C ILE A 121 -0.37 37.12 -13.33
N ARG A 122 0.41 36.63 -12.36
CA ARG A 122 1.82 36.99 -12.16
C ARG A 122 2.71 36.61 -13.34
N TYR A 123 2.38 35.53 -14.05
CA TYR A 123 3.15 35.03 -15.19
C TYR A 123 2.60 35.47 -16.55
N GLY A 124 1.45 36.15 -16.60
CA GLY A 124 0.76 36.48 -17.86
C GLY A 124 0.27 35.24 -18.63
N ASP A 125 -0.71 35.42 -19.51
CA ASP A 125 -1.40 34.31 -20.20
C ASP A 125 -0.47 33.44 -21.08
N ALA A 126 0.69 33.95 -21.49
CA ALA A 126 1.62 33.25 -22.39
C ALA A 126 2.59 32.32 -21.67
N ASP A 127 2.89 32.59 -20.39
CA ASP A 127 3.96 31.91 -19.63
C ASP A 127 3.42 31.15 -18.40
N TYR A 128 2.09 31.07 -18.25
CA TYR A 128 1.42 30.19 -17.29
C TYR A 128 0.63 29.05 -17.95
N PRO A 129 0.75 27.80 -17.48
CA PRO A 129 1.76 27.34 -16.52
C PRO A 129 3.17 27.35 -17.14
N PRO A 130 4.22 27.54 -16.33
CA PRO A 130 5.59 27.55 -16.82
C PRO A 130 5.89 26.25 -17.58
N ARG A 131 6.51 26.40 -18.75
CA ARG A 131 6.74 25.27 -19.66
C ARG A 131 7.77 24.33 -19.05
N LYS A 132 7.56 23.03 -19.22
CA LYS A 132 8.58 22.03 -18.87
C LYS A 132 9.76 22.24 -19.81
N GLY A 133 10.95 22.46 -19.26
CA GLY A 133 12.18 22.58 -20.04
C GLY A 133 12.38 21.36 -20.95
N ASN A 134 13.00 21.59 -22.11
CA ASN A 134 13.33 20.56 -23.09
C ASN A 134 14.35 19.56 -22.54
#